data_AF-A0A9P5MPS9-F1
#
_entry.id   AF-A0A9P5MPS9-F1
#
_cell.length_a   1.000
_cell.length_b   1.000
_cell.length_c   1.000
_cell.angle_alpha   90.00
_cell.angle_beta   90.00
_cell.angle_gamma   90.00
#
_symmetry.space_group_name_H-M   'P 1'
#
loop_
_entity.id
_entity.type
_entity.pdbx_description
1 polymer ?
#
loop_
_entity_poly.entity_id
_entity_poly.type
_entity_poly.pdbx_seq_one_letter_code
_entity_poly.pdbx_strand_id
1 'polypeptide(L)'
;MAEENVLPIPNLALPQECFVLQQSSLSHLHDTACVALLRGIKADQMAPYYRLVVAANVLPLDQSLLDKLEKENTAELERLDKVLKEAEETEGESDIADALRAKAGYLTRIGEKEKAIEAQQLALEKTAGLGSRIDIVLTLVRIGFFFGDNQLISTNLTKADEFVEKGGDWDRRNRLKVYRGLHLLSIRQFKPASALLIDALSTFTATELLSYNDFVSLTVIAGTLTLNRVDLKKKIISAPEVISALPELPTLADTTKNLYDCHYDKFFVALATLEQTHLLPSRLLAPHARFYVREMRILAYAQLLQSYSSLTLDSLAHAFGVTVDFVDNELSRFIASGRLHATIDRVHGVVETNRPALKNAQTDTVIRKGDILLNSVQRLSKVLY
;
A
#
# COMPACT_ATOMS: atom_id res chain seq x y z
N MET A 1 -5.23 -29.38 -14.55
CA MET A 1 -3.94 -28.69 -14.30
C MET A 1 -4.20 -27.82 -13.10
N ALA A 2 -3.82 -28.30 -11.91
CA ALA A 2 -4.11 -27.61 -10.67
C ALA A 2 -3.41 -26.25 -10.72
N GLU A 3 -4.17 -25.17 -10.53
CA GLU A 3 -3.63 -23.83 -10.35
C GLU A 3 -2.60 -23.92 -9.21
N GLU A 4 -1.32 -23.78 -9.54
CA GLU A 4 -0.27 -23.64 -8.53
C GLU A 4 -0.59 -22.38 -7.73
N ASN A 5 -1.20 -22.57 -6.55
CA ASN A 5 -1.32 -21.53 -5.55
C ASN A 5 0.10 -21.06 -5.22
N VAL A 6 0.47 -19.90 -5.76
CA VAL A 6 1.77 -19.28 -5.49
C VAL A 6 1.84 -19.05 -3.98
N LEU A 7 2.77 -19.75 -3.33
CA LEU A 7 2.93 -19.66 -1.89
C LEU A 7 3.35 -18.23 -1.49
N PRO A 8 2.85 -17.71 -0.35
CA PRO A 8 3.15 -16.37 0.15
C PRO A 8 4.59 -16.32 0.70
N ILE A 9 5.56 -16.32 -0.21
CA ILE A 9 6.99 -16.30 0.10
C ILE A 9 7.61 -15.06 -0.55
N PRO A 10 8.20 -14.11 0.19
CA PRO A 10 8.26 -14.01 1.64
C PRO A 10 6.91 -13.65 2.27
N ASN A 11 6.70 -14.07 3.52
CA ASN A 11 5.52 -13.72 4.29
C ASN A 11 5.51 -12.23 4.67
N LEU A 12 4.67 -11.44 3.99
CA LEU A 12 4.55 -9.99 4.18
C LEU A 12 3.85 -9.59 5.47
N ALA A 13 3.24 -10.53 6.20
CA ALA A 13 2.69 -10.26 7.54
C ALA A 13 3.81 -10.02 8.57
N LEU A 14 4.98 -10.65 8.42
CA LEU A 14 6.05 -10.55 9.43
C LEU A 14 6.64 -9.13 9.56
N PRO A 15 6.96 -8.43 8.45
CA PRO A 15 7.40 -7.04 8.55
C PRO A 15 6.31 -6.07 9.00
N GLN A 16 5.04 -6.44 8.81
CA GLN A 16 3.90 -5.69 9.32
C GLN A 16 3.82 -5.80 10.85
N GLU A 17 3.94 -7.00 11.41
CA GLU A 17 4.00 -7.20 12.87
C GLU A 17 5.26 -6.56 13.49
N CYS A 18 6.42 -6.66 12.82
CA CYS A 18 7.65 -6.01 13.27
C CYS A 18 7.48 -4.48 13.34
N PHE A 19 6.79 -3.88 12.37
CA PHE A 19 6.48 -2.45 12.38
C PHE A 19 5.56 -2.05 13.55
N VAL A 20 4.53 -2.85 13.84
CA VAL A 20 3.63 -2.62 14.98
C VAL A 20 4.40 -2.63 16.30
N LEU A 21 5.34 -3.56 16.47
CA LEU A 21 6.19 -3.66 17.67
C LEU A 21 7.16 -2.49 17.84
N GLN A 22 7.67 -1.92 16.74
CA GLN A 22 8.54 -0.73 16.79
C GLN A 22 7.79 0.53 17.23
N GLN A 23 6.47 0.57 17.00
CA GLN A 23 5.66 1.75 17.26
C GLN A 23 5.10 1.73 18.68
N SER A 24 5.59 2.64 19.53
CA SER A 24 5.16 2.75 20.94
C SER A 24 3.69 3.11 21.13
N SER A 25 3.05 3.73 20.14
CA SER A 25 1.63 4.08 20.19
C SER A 25 0.69 2.88 20.10
N LEU A 26 1.18 1.70 19.72
CA LEU A 26 0.39 0.48 19.50
C LEU A 26 0.62 -0.58 20.58
N SER A 27 0.97 -0.17 21.80
CA SER A 27 1.29 -1.08 22.91
C SER A 27 0.23 -2.16 23.18
N HIS A 28 -1.04 -1.87 22.92
CA HIS A 28 -2.15 -2.83 23.07
C HIS A 28 -2.11 -4.02 22.08
N LEU A 29 -1.35 -3.92 20.99
CA LEU A 29 -1.19 -4.98 19.97
C LEU A 29 0.15 -5.71 20.06
N HIS A 30 1.05 -5.27 20.95
CA HIS A 30 2.41 -5.80 21.02
C HIS A 30 2.44 -7.28 21.42
N ASP A 31 1.59 -7.70 22.35
CA ASP A 31 1.56 -9.10 22.81
C ASP A 31 1.11 -10.05 21.69
N THR A 32 0.08 -9.66 20.94
CA THR A 32 -0.43 -10.44 19.80
C THR A 32 0.56 -10.46 18.65
N ALA A 33 1.18 -9.31 18.35
CA ALA A 33 2.16 -9.17 17.27
C ALA A 33 3.43 -9.98 17.56
N CYS A 34 3.90 -10.00 18.81
CA CYS A 34 5.05 -10.78 19.23
C CYS A 34 4.83 -12.29 19.03
N VAL A 35 3.66 -12.80 19.45
CA VAL A 35 3.30 -14.22 19.27
C VAL A 35 3.17 -14.58 17.79
N ALA A 36 2.54 -13.72 16.98
CA ALA A 36 2.39 -13.93 15.55
C ALA A 36 3.74 -13.92 14.82
N LEU A 37 4.62 -12.97 15.16
CA LEU A 37 5.96 -12.85 14.59
C LEU A 37 6.82 -14.08 14.92
N LEU A 38 6.84 -14.51 16.18
CA LEU A 38 7.58 -15.72 16.59
C LEU A 38 7.03 -16.99 15.92
N ARG A 39 5.71 -17.09 15.72
CA ARG A 39 5.09 -18.22 15.03
C ARG A 39 5.52 -18.25 13.56
N GLY A 40 5.48 -17.11 12.88
CA GLY A 40 5.87 -17.03 11.47
C GLY A 40 7.36 -17.26 11.26
N ILE A 41 8.23 -16.71 12.10
CA ILE A 41 9.68 -16.95 12.04
C ILE A 41 10.01 -18.44 12.21
N LYS A 42 9.29 -19.15 13.10
CA LYS A 42 9.44 -20.60 13.29
C LYS A 42 8.89 -21.41 12.12
N ALA A 43 7.75 -21.00 11.55
CA ALA A 43 7.14 -21.70 10.43
C ALA A 43 7.99 -21.60 9.14
N ASP A 44 8.57 -20.43 8.87
CA ASP A 44 9.33 -20.16 7.66
C ASP A 44 10.86 -20.37 7.83
N GLN A 45 11.31 -20.72 9.04
CA GLN A 45 12.72 -20.92 9.42
C GLN A 45 13.63 -19.70 9.12
N MET A 46 13.13 -18.50 9.40
CA MET A 46 13.77 -17.23 9.00
C MET A 46 14.88 -16.77 9.96
N ALA A 47 15.97 -17.52 10.07
CA ALA A 47 17.11 -17.17 10.93
C ALA A 47 17.76 -15.80 10.59
N PRO A 48 18.04 -15.48 9.31
CA PRO A 48 18.59 -14.18 8.89
C PRO A 48 17.68 -13.00 9.26
N TYR A 49 16.37 -13.15 9.05
CA TYR A 49 15.41 -12.14 9.43
C TYR A 49 15.29 -11.97 10.94
N TYR A 50 15.35 -13.07 11.71
CA TYR A 50 15.37 -13.01 13.17
C TYR A 50 16.58 -12.23 13.69
N ARG A 51 17.76 -12.38 13.08
CA ARG A 51 18.94 -11.55 13.41
C ARG A 51 18.67 -10.06 13.18
N LEU A 52 18.02 -9.69 12.07
CA LEU A 52 17.67 -8.30 11.77
C LEU A 52 16.64 -7.74 12.77
N VAL A 53 15.64 -8.54 13.15
CA VAL A 53 14.61 -8.14 14.13
C VAL A 53 15.19 -7.97 15.53
N VAL A 54 16.08 -8.87 15.95
CA VAL A 54 16.80 -8.75 17.23
C VAL A 54 17.76 -7.56 17.20
N ALA A 55 18.47 -7.32 16.09
CA ALA A 55 19.31 -6.13 15.93
C ALA A 55 18.50 -4.82 16.00
N ALA A 56 17.25 -4.84 15.55
CA ALA A 56 16.31 -3.72 15.69
C ALA A 56 15.73 -3.58 17.12
N ASN A 57 16.16 -4.42 18.07
CA ASN A 57 15.74 -4.45 19.47
C ASN A 57 14.23 -4.68 19.67
N VAL A 58 13.59 -5.37 18.71
CA VAL A 58 12.14 -5.63 18.70
C VAL A 58 11.79 -6.90 19.49
N LEU A 59 12.70 -7.87 19.53
CA LEU A 59 12.54 -9.14 20.25
C LEU A 59 13.77 -9.44 21.11
N PRO A 60 13.60 -10.10 22.28
CA PRO A 60 14.72 -10.63 23.04
C PRO A 60 15.43 -11.74 22.25
N LEU A 61 16.75 -11.82 22.41
CA LEU A 61 17.59 -12.82 21.75
C LEU A 61 17.40 -14.20 22.41
N ASP A 62 16.76 -15.13 21.69
CA ASP A 62 16.70 -16.54 22.03
C ASP A 62 17.79 -17.30 21.25
N GLN A 63 18.97 -17.39 21.85
CA GLN A 63 20.14 -17.99 21.19
C GLN A 63 19.94 -19.48 20.83
N SER A 64 19.20 -20.21 21.67
CA SER A 64 18.86 -21.62 21.42
C SER A 64 17.94 -21.84 20.21
N LEU A 65 17.10 -20.85 19.87
CA LEU A 65 16.23 -20.91 18.70
C LEU A 65 17.02 -20.57 17.44
N LEU A 66 17.89 -19.56 17.51
CA LEU A 66 18.76 -19.17 16.39
C LEU A 66 19.67 -20.33 15.95
N ASP A 67 20.31 -21.01 16.89
CA ASP A 67 21.22 -22.14 16.57
C ASP A 67 20.49 -23.32 15.92
N LYS A 68 19.23 -23.57 16.30
CA LYS A 68 18.40 -24.61 15.68
C LYS A 68 18.04 -24.24 14.25
N LEU A 69 17.58 -23.00 14.05
CA LEU A 69 17.19 -22.49 12.74
C LEU A 69 18.37 -22.43 11.77
N GLU A 70 19.56 -22.07 12.25
CA GLU A 70 20.78 -22.05 11.44
C GLU A 70 21.19 -23.45 10.98
N LYS A 71 21.13 -24.44 11.88
CA LYS A 71 21.43 -25.84 11.52
C LYS A 71 20.45 -26.40 10.48
N GLU A 72 19.16 -26.12 10.65
CA GLU A 72 18.13 -26.54 9.69
C GLU A 72 18.34 -25.85 8.33
N ASN A 73 18.67 -24.55 8.33
CA ASN A 73 18.98 -23.81 7.11
C ASN A 73 20.23 -24.33 6.39
N THR A 74 21.30 -24.65 7.10
CA THR A 74 22.51 -25.21 6.47
C THR A 74 22.24 -26.58 5.87
N ALA A 75 21.49 -27.44 6.57
CA ALA A 75 21.18 -28.79 6.08
C ALA A 75 20.32 -28.75 4.81
N GLU A 76 19.33 -27.86 4.75
CA GLU A 76 18.47 -27.73 3.58
C GLU A 76 19.17 -27.06 2.40
N LEU A 77 20.03 -26.06 2.65
CA LEU A 77 20.87 -25.49 1.59
C LEU A 77 21.84 -26.52 1.00
N GLU A 78 22.46 -27.36 1.82
CA GLU A 78 23.31 -28.47 1.35
C GLU A 78 22.51 -29.50 0.54
N ARG A 79 21.26 -29.79 0.93
CA ARG A 79 20.37 -30.66 0.17
C ARG A 79 20.06 -30.09 -1.21
N LEU A 80 19.71 -28.80 -1.27
CA LEU A 80 19.41 -28.10 -2.52
C LEU A 80 20.64 -27.97 -3.42
N ASP A 81 21.83 -27.77 -2.84
CA ASP A 81 23.09 -27.74 -3.60
C ASP A 81 23.45 -29.11 -4.18
N LYS A 82 23.12 -30.21 -3.50
CA LYS A 82 23.28 -31.57 -4.05
C LYS A 82 22.33 -31.81 -5.21
N VAL A 83 21.05 -31.45 -5.06
CA VAL A 83 20.05 -31.57 -6.14
C VAL A 83 20.47 -30.73 -7.36
N LEU A 84 21.01 -29.54 -7.14
CA LEU A 84 21.50 -28.69 -8.24
C LEU A 84 22.67 -29.34 -8.98
N LYS A 85 23.63 -29.93 -8.26
CA LYS A 85 24.75 -30.67 -8.88
C LYS A 85 24.28 -31.92 -9.62
N GLU A 86 23.33 -32.68 -9.05
CA GLU A 86 22.74 -33.86 -9.69
C GLU A 86 22.00 -33.47 -10.98
N ALA A 87 21.27 -32.36 -10.98
CA ALA A 87 20.60 -31.81 -12.16
C ALA A 87 21.61 -31.33 -13.23
N GLU A 88 22.72 -30.71 -12.82
CA GLU A 88 23.81 -30.32 -13.74
C GLU A 88 24.54 -31.52 -14.36
N GLU A 89 24.67 -32.63 -13.63
CA GLU A 89 25.37 -33.84 -14.08
C GLU A 89 24.49 -34.78 -14.91
N THR A 90 23.18 -34.81 -14.65
CA THR A 90 22.27 -35.87 -15.13
C THR A 90 21.17 -35.37 -16.08
N GLU A 91 20.70 -34.13 -15.93
CA GLU A 91 19.43 -33.68 -16.50
C GLU A 91 19.54 -32.40 -17.38
N GLY A 92 18.45 -32.06 -18.07
CA GLY A 92 18.43 -31.00 -19.10
C GLY A 92 18.32 -29.57 -18.52
N GLU A 93 18.32 -28.56 -19.40
CA GLU A 93 18.20 -27.14 -19.00
C GLU A 93 16.94 -26.82 -18.18
N SER A 94 15.87 -27.63 -18.30
CA SER A 94 14.63 -27.46 -17.53
C SER A 94 14.80 -27.78 -16.05
N ASP A 95 15.49 -28.88 -15.74
CA ASP A 95 15.63 -29.37 -14.37
C ASP A 95 16.62 -28.51 -13.58
N ILE A 96 17.65 -27.98 -14.26
CA ILE A 96 18.55 -26.95 -13.72
C ILE A 96 17.76 -25.69 -13.34
N ALA A 97 16.82 -25.25 -14.19
CA ALA A 97 16.00 -24.07 -13.91
C ALA A 97 15.06 -24.28 -12.71
N ASP A 98 14.48 -25.47 -12.57
CA ASP A 98 13.60 -25.82 -11.45
C ASP A 98 14.38 -25.95 -10.13
N ALA A 99 15.57 -26.56 -10.15
CA ALA A 99 16.47 -26.63 -8.99
C ALA A 99 16.93 -25.23 -8.54
N LEU A 100 17.29 -24.36 -9.50
CA LEU A 100 17.63 -22.96 -9.21
C LEU A 100 16.45 -22.19 -8.63
N ARG A 101 15.23 -22.41 -9.14
CA ARG A 101 14.01 -21.78 -8.63
C ARG A 101 13.68 -22.25 -7.21
N ALA A 102 13.84 -23.53 -6.92
CA ALA A 102 13.65 -24.08 -5.58
C ALA A 102 14.66 -23.48 -4.59
N LYS A 103 15.94 -23.40 -4.98
CA LYS A 103 16.98 -22.75 -4.17
C LYS A 103 16.70 -21.27 -3.95
N ALA A 104 16.32 -20.54 -5.00
CA ALA A 104 15.99 -19.12 -4.90
C ALA A 104 14.74 -18.89 -4.04
N GLY A 105 13.73 -19.75 -4.15
CA GLY A 105 12.53 -19.74 -3.29
C GLY A 105 12.87 -19.98 -1.82
N TYR A 106 13.77 -20.93 -1.53
CA TYR A 106 14.24 -21.18 -0.17
C TYR A 106 15.02 -19.99 0.40
N LEU A 107 15.95 -19.42 -0.37
CA LEU A 107 16.69 -18.20 0.02
C LEU A 107 15.77 -17.00 0.26
N THR A 108 14.68 -16.92 -0.52
CA THR A 108 13.63 -15.92 -0.33
C THR A 108 12.85 -16.16 0.96
N ARG A 109 12.57 -17.43 1.30
CA ARG A 109 11.87 -17.82 2.53
C ARG A 109 12.68 -17.48 3.77
N ILE A 110 13.98 -17.73 3.79
CA ILE A 110 14.83 -17.42 4.97
C ILE A 110 15.00 -15.91 5.21
N GLY A 111 14.75 -15.08 4.19
CA GLY A 111 14.86 -13.62 4.28
C GLY A 111 16.30 -13.08 4.17
N GLU A 112 17.19 -13.74 3.42
CA GLU A 112 18.48 -13.15 3.06
C GLU A 112 18.33 -12.24 1.84
N LYS A 113 18.44 -10.91 2.01
CA LYS A 113 18.15 -9.95 0.93
C LYS A 113 19.07 -10.13 -0.28
N GLU A 114 20.38 -10.08 -0.09
CA GLU A 114 21.36 -10.00 -1.18
C GLU A 114 21.44 -11.32 -1.94
N LYS A 115 21.63 -12.43 -1.21
CA LYS A 115 21.71 -13.78 -1.80
C LYS A 115 20.41 -14.19 -2.50
N ALA A 116 19.24 -13.78 -2.00
CA ALA A 116 17.98 -14.06 -2.67
C ALA A 116 17.86 -13.29 -3.99
N ILE A 117 18.28 -12.01 -4.03
CA ILE A 117 18.24 -11.22 -5.28
C ILE A 117 19.15 -11.83 -6.34
N GLU A 118 20.39 -12.20 -5.98
CA GLU A 118 21.32 -12.84 -6.90
C GLU A 118 20.79 -14.20 -7.41
N ALA A 119 20.30 -15.05 -6.51
CA ALA A 119 19.74 -16.35 -6.88
C ALA A 119 18.50 -16.22 -7.80
N GLN A 120 17.63 -15.24 -7.54
CA GLN A 120 16.46 -14.98 -8.38
C GLN A 120 16.83 -14.38 -9.74
N GLN A 121 17.90 -13.59 -9.83
CA GLN A 121 18.43 -13.10 -11.12
C GLN A 121 19.01 -14.25 -11.94
N LEU A 122 19.79 -15.14 -11.33
CA LEU A 122 20.31 -16.34 -11.98
C LEU A 122 19.17 -17.25 -12.47
N ALA A 123 18.13 -17.44 -11.67
CA ALA A 123 16.94 -18.19 -12.06
C ALA A 123 16.20 -17.52 -13.24
N LEU A 124 16.13 -16.18 -13.29
CA LEU A 124 15.48 -15.45 -14.37
C LEU A 124 16.17 -15.65 -15.72
N GLU A 125 17.50 -15.69 -15.74
CA GLU A 125 18.30 -15.90 -16.96
C GLU A 125 18.13 -17.30 -17.53
N LYS A 126 18.09 -18.33 -16.66
CA LYS A 126 17.99 -19.74 -17.06
C LYS A 126 16.57 -20.20 -17.36
N THR A 127 15.56 -19.53 -16.83
CA THR A 127 14.16 -19.87 -17.08
C THR A 127 13.74 -19.46 -18.49
N ALA A 128 13.21 -20.39 -19.30
CA ALA A 128 12.75 -20.10 -20.65
C ALA A 128 11.28 -19.60 -20.72
N GLY A 129 10.41 -20.07 -19.84
CA GLY A 129 8.97 -19.78 -19.86
C GLY A 129 8.60 -18.35 -19.42
N LEU A 130 7.85 -17.61 -20.24
CA LEU A 130 7.42 -16.23 -19.94
C LEU A 130 6.59 -16.14 -18.65
N GLY A 131 5.66 -17.08 -18.41
CA GLY A 131 4.87 -17.12 -17.18
C GLY A 131 5.75 -17.25 -15.92
N SER A 132 6.67 -18.22 -15.94
CA SER A 132 7.65 -18.42 -14.86
C SER A 132 8.57 -17.22 -14.66
N ARG A 133 8.99 -16.54 -15.74
CA ARG A 133 9.76 -15.29 -15.64
C ARG A 133 8.97 -14.19 -14.95
N ILE A 134 7.69 -14.02 -15.27
CA ILE A 134 6.82 -13.04 -14.60
C ILE A 134 6.73 -13.36 -13.11
N ASP A 135 6.52 -14.63 -12.74
CA ASP A 135 6.41 -15.02 -11.33
C ASP A 135 7.71 -14.78 -10.54
N ILE A 136 8.88 -15.00 -11.16
CA ILE A 136 10.19 -14.67 -10.57
C ILE A 136 10.32 -13.16 -10.35
N VAL A 137 9.96 -12.35 -11.34
CA VAL A 137 10.01 -10.87 -11.22
C VAL A 137 9.03 -10.38 -10.16
N LEU A 138 7.83 -10.95 -10.06
CA LEU A 138 6.88 -10.64 -9.00
C LEU A 138 7.42 -11.06 -7.62
N THR A 139 8.20 -12.15 -7.53
CA THR A 139 8.90 -12.55 -6.30
C THR A 139 9.97 -11.52 -5.90
N LEU A 140 10.74 -11.00 -6.86
CA LEU A 140 11.68 -9.90 -6.60
C LEU A 140 10.98 -8.64 -6.08
N VAL A 141 9.79 -8.33 -6.60
CA VAL A 141 8.96 -7.22 -6.09
C VAL A 141 8.50 -7.49 -4.65
N ARG A 142 8.11 -8.73 -4.30
CA ARG A 142 7.75 -9.11 -2.92
C ARG A 142 8.93 -8.95 -1.96
N ILE A 143 10.14 -9.36 -2.36
CA ILE A 143 11.37 -9.11 -1.58
C ILE A 143 11.55 -7.60 -1.35
N GLY A 144 11.33 -6.79 -2.39
CA GLY A 144 11.33 -5.34 -2.29
C GLY A 144 10.34 -4.81 -1.25
N PHE A 145 9.10 -5.31 -1.22
CA PHE A 145 8.09 -4.94 -0.22
C PHE A 145 8.48 -5.36 1.20
N PHE A 146 9.03 -6.57 1.37
CA PHE A 146 9.44 -7.09 2.66
C PHE A 146 10.50 -6.20 3.33
N PHE A 147 11.52 -5.78 2.57
CA PHE A 147 12.58 -4.88 3.06
C PHE A 147 12.24 -3.38 2.95
N GLY A 148 11.20 -3.00 2.20
CA GLY A 148 10.80 -1.59 2.00
C GLY A 148 11.68 -0.83 1.00
N ASP A 149 12.28 -1.54 0.04
CA ASP A 149 13.16 -0.95 -0.96
C ASP A 149 12.37 -0.48 -2.19
N ASN A 150 12.02 0.81 -2.22
CA ASN A 150 11.20 1.37 -3.29
C ASN A 150 11.88 1.39 -4.66
N GLN A 151 13.22 1.47 -4.72
CA GLN A 151 13.95 1.48 -5.99
C GLN A 151 13.87 0.10 -6.65
N LEU A 152 14.13 -0.95 -5.86
CA LEU A 152 14.02 -2.34 -6.31
C LEU A 152 12.61 -2.66 -6.81
N ILE A 153 11.57 -2.20 -6.09
CA ILE A 153 10.17 -2.38 -6.49
C ILE A 153 9.91 -1.70 -7.85
N SER A 154 10.30 -0.44 -8.02
CA SER A 154 10.04 0.30 -9.26
C SER A 154 10.71 -0.35 -10.47
N THR A 155 12.00 -0.74 -10.35
CA THR A 155 12.73 -1.36 -11.47
C THR A 155 12.12 -2.69 -11.87
N ASN A 156 11.74 -3.52 -10.90
CA ASN A 156 11.17 -4.84 -11.19
C ASN A 156 9.71 -4.75 -11.67
N LEU A 157 8.93 -3.75 -11.22
CA LEU A 157 7.59 -3.50 -11.76
C LEU A 157 7.65 -3.09 -13.24
N THR A 158 8.59 -2.24 -13.64
CA THR A 158 8.78 -1.90 -15.06
C THR A 158 9.15 -3.11 -15.90
N LYS A 159 10.05 -3.97 -15.40
CA LYS A 159 10.38 -5.25 -16.07
C LYS A 159 9.17 -6.17 -16.17
N ALA A 160 8.32 -6.22 -15.13
CA ALA A 160 7.11 -7.03 -15.14
C ALA A 160 6.10 -6.52 -16.18
N ASP A 161 5.92 -5.20 -16.30
CA ASP A 161 5.09 -4.58 -17.35
C ASP A 161 5.57 -5.03 -18.75
N GLU A 162 6.88 -4.95 -19.02
CA GLU A 162 7.45 -5.38 -20.30
C GLU A 162 7.22 -6.87 -20.61
N PHE A 163 7.34 -7.76 -19.61
CA PHE A 163 7.10 -9.19 -19.80
C PHE A 163 5.62 -9.51 -19.99
N VAL A 164 4.75 -8.77 -19.30
CA VAL A 164 3.30 -8.92 -19.43
C VAL A 164 2.80 -8.44 -20.80
N GLU A 165 3.36 -7.37 -21.36
CA GLU A 165 3.06 -6.92 -22.72
C GLU A 165 3.50 -7.93 -23.79
N LYS A 166 4.63 -8.62 -23.58
CA LYS A 166 5.15 -9.63 -24.52
C LYS A 166 4.31 -10.91 -24.59
N GLY A 167 3.50 -11.21 -23.59
CA GLY A 167 2.67 -12.42 -23.59
C GLY A 167 2.19 -12.90 -22.23
N GLY A 168 1.93 -11.99 -21.28
CA GLY A 168 1.44 -12.37 -19.95
C GLY A 168 -0.02 -12.83 -19.98
N ASP A 169 -0.31 -13.92 -19.27
CA ASP A 169 -1.66 -14.40 -19.04
C ASP A 169 -2.53 -13.33 -18.36
N TRP A 170 -3.83 -13.42 -18.59
CA TRP A 170 -4.78 -12.48 -18.01
C TRP A 170 -4.74 -12.46 -16.46
N ASP A 171 -4.50 -13.60 -15.82
CA ASP A 171 -4.36 -13.70 -14.37
C ASP A 171 -3.13 -12.93 -13.85
N ARG A 172 -1.97 -13.13 -14.47
CA ARG A 172 -0.71 -12.44 -14.13
C ARG A 172 -0.81 -10.93 -14.35
N ARG A 173 -1.56 -10.48 -15.36
CA ARG A 173 -1.90 -9.05 -15.54
C ARG A 173 -2.67 -8.52 -14.34
N ASN A 174 -3.64 -9.27 -13.83
CA ASN A 174 -4.44 -8.81 -12.71
C ASN A 174 -3.62 -8.74 -11.42
N ARG A 175 -2.77 -9.75 -11.15
CA ARG A 175 -1.82 -9.69 -10.04
C ARG A 175 -0.93 -8.45 -10.15
N LEU A 176 -0.33 -8.20 -11.32
CA LEU A 176 0.52 -7.03 -11.54
C LEU A 176 -0.21 -5.70 -11.23
N LYS A 177 -1.50 -5.58 -11.53
CA LYS A 177 -2.31 -4.40 -11.13
C LYS A 177 -2.35 -4.23 -9.61
N VAL A 178 -2.53 -5.32 -8.85
CA VAL A 178 -2.53 -5.29 -7.38
C VAL A 178 -1.16 -4.89 -6.84
N TYR A 179 -0.09 -5.51 -7.35
CA TYR A 179 1.30 -5.17 -7.00
C TYR A 179 1.62 -3.69 -7.24
N ARG A 180 1.25 -3.19 -8.42
CA ARG A 180 1.43 -1.79 -8.79
C ARG A 180 0.56 -0.86 -7.94
N GLY A 181 -0.70 -1.22 -7.70
CA GLY A 181 -1.60 -0.51 -6.81
C GLY A 181 -1.01 -0.34 -5.42
N LEU A 182 -0.46 -1.42 -4.85
CA LEU A 182 0.18 -1.39 -3.54
C LEU A 182 1.42 -0.50 -3.50
N HIS A 183 2.29 -0.58 -4.51
CA HIS A 183 3.45 0.31 -4.61
C HIS A 183 3.04 1.78 -4.72
N LEU A 184 2.02 2.08 -5.52
CA LEU A 184 1.49 3.44 -5.68
C LEU A 184 0.92 4.00 -4.37
N LEU A 185 0.29 3.15 -3.53
CA LEU A 185 -0.12 3.55 -2.18
C LEU A 185 1.09 3.88 -1.30
N SER A 186 2.18 3.10 -1.37
CA SER A 186 3.42 3.36 -0.63
C SER A 186 4.05 4.72 -0.99
N ILE A 187 3.92 5.17 -2.24
CA ILE A 187 4.43 6.47 -2.71
C ILE A 187 3.39 7.61 -2.68
N ARG A 188 2.29 7.46 -1.93
CA ARG A 188 1.21 8.46 -1.75
C ARG A 188 0.40 8.77 -3.03
N GLN A 189 0.54 7.98 -4.09
CA GLN A 189 -0.19 8.18 -5.34
C GLN A 189 -1.55 7.45 -5.32
N PHE A 190 -2.49 7.94 -4.51
CA PHE A 190 -3.79 7.29 -4.31
C PHE A 190 -4.66 7.26 -5.58
N LYS A 191 -4.63 8.31 -6.41
CA LYS A 191 -5.49 8.41 -7.60
C LYS A 191 -5.25 7.31 -8.64
N PRO A 192 -4.02 7.08 -9.13
CA PRO A 192 -3.76 5.94 -10.01
C PRO A 192 -3.90 4.61 -9.28
N ALA A 193 -3.55 4.53 -7.98
CA ALA A 193 -3.71 3.30 -7.20
C ALA A 193 -5.18 2.85 -7.13
N SER A 194 -6.10 3.76 -6.80
CA SER A 194 -7.53 3.44 -6.68
C SER A 194 -8.11 2.90 -7.98
N ALA A 195 -7.69 3.45 -9.14
CA ALA A 195 -8.19 2.97 -10.42
C ALA A 195 -7.77 1.51 -10.68
N LEU A 196 -6.49 1.20 -10.43
CA LEU A 196 -5.96 -0.15 -10.62
C LEU A 196 -6.56 -1.16 -9.63
N LEU A 197 -6.76 -0.77 -8.37
CA LEU A 197 -7.31 -1.63 -7.34
C LEU A 197 -8.80 -1.94 -7.56
N ILE A 198 -9.58 -0.94 -7.97
CA ILE A 198 -11.00 -1.13 -8.30
C ILE A 198 -11.16 -2.06 -9.51
N ASP A 199 -10.32 -1.91 -10.53
CA ASP A 199 -10.34 -2.78 -11.71
C ASP A 199 -9.97 -4.23 -11.38
N ALA A 200 -9.17 -4.45 -10.33
CA ALA A 200 -8.75 -5.78 -9.88
C ALA A 200 -9.69 -6.41 -8.84
N LEU A 201 -10.75 -5.69 -8.43
CA LEU A 201 -11.64 -6.07 -7.33
C LEU A 201 -12.44 -7.35 -7.61
N SER A 202 -12.98 -7.48 -8.81
CA SER A 202 -13.82 -8.61 -9.22
C SER A 202 -13.04 -9.88 -9.53
N THR A 203 -11.71 -9.78 -9.69
CA THR A 203 -10.87 -10.83 -10.25
C THR A 203 -9.62 -11.06 -9.41
N PHE A 204 -9.70 -10.77 -8.11
CA PHE A 204 -8.57 -10.84 -7.20
C PHE A 204 -8.00 -12.27 -7.09
N THR A 205 -6.72 -12.42 -7.44
CA THR A 205 -5.97 -13.68 -7.37
C THR A 205 -4.62 -13.55 -6.67
N ALA A 206 -4.29 -12.36 -6.16
CA ALA A 206 -3.01 -12.06 -5.50
C ALA A 206 -3.02 -12.43 -4.00
N THR A 207 -3.41 -13.66 -3.66
CA THR A 207 -3.43 -14.18 -2.28
C THR A 207 -2.02 -14.29 -1.66
N GLU A 208 -0.99 -14.28 -2.50
CA GLU A 208 0.43 -14.22 -2.13
C GLU A 208 0.85 -12.90 -1.47
N LEU A 209 0.12 -11.81 -1.70
CA LEU A 209 0.50 -10.46 -1.27
C LEU A 209 -0.31 -9.99 -0.06
N LEU A 210 -1.63 -10.15 -0.11
CA LEU A 210 -2.59 -9.62 0.85
C LEU A 210 -3.74 -10.61 1.04
N SER A 211 -4.34 -10.60 2.24
CA SER A 211 -5.65 -11.20 2.42
C SER A 211 -6.70 -10.45 1.58
N TYR A 212 -7.75 -11.15 1.15
CA TYR A 212 -8.85 -10.53 0.41
C TYR A 212 -9.47 -9.35 1.18
N ASN A 213 -9.64 -9.49 2.50
CA ASN A 213 -10.20 -8.43 3.34
C ASN A 213 -9.30 -7.20 3.39
N ASP A 214 -7.98 -7.40 3.51
CA ASP A 214 -7.02 -6.31 3.52
C ASP A 214 -6.99 -5.62 2.15
N PHE A 215 -7.07 -6.39 1.06
CA PHE A 215 -7.14 -5.84 -0.29
C PHE A 215 -8.41 -4.99 -0.50
N VAL A 216 -9.58 -5.47 -0.06
CA VAL A 216 -10.82 -4.67 -0.10
C VAL A 216 -10.67 -3.42 0.77
N SER A 217 -10.08 -3.53 1.95
CA SER A 217 -9.87 -2.40 2.85
C SER A 217 -9.05 -1.27 2.20
N LEU A 218 -7.92 -1.62 1.56
CA LEU A 218 -7.05 -0.67 0.86
C LEU A 218 -7.76 -0.06 -0.34
N THR A 219 -8.58 -0.85 -1.05
CA THR A 219 -9.37 -0.37 -2.19
C THR A 219 -10.42 0.65 -1.77
N VAL A 220 -11.13 0.40 -0.67
CA VAL A 220 -12.12 1.33 -0.09
C VAL A 220 -11.45 2.60 0.43
N ILE A 221 -10.33 2.48 1.16
CA ILE A 221 -9.55 3.62 1.67
C ILE A 221 -9.09 4.50 0.51
N ALA A 222 -8.46 3.92 -0.52
CA ALA A 222 -7.98 4.65 -1.67
C ALA A 222 -9.13 5.25 -2.50
N GLY A 223 -10.21 4.49 -2.72
CA GLY A 223 -11.38 4.91 -3.48
C GLY A 223 -12.15 6.05 -2.83
N THR A 224 -12.31 6.03 -1.50
CA THR A 224 -13.02 7.09 -0.76
C THR A 224 -12.30 8.43 -0.86
N LEU A 225 -10.97 8.43 -0.96
CA LEU A 225 -10.17 9.65 -1.08
C LEU A 225 -10.18 10.23 -2.51
N THR A 226 -10.30 9.41 -3.55
CA THR A 226 -9.98 9.83 -4.93
C THR A 226 -11.21 9.94 -5.83
N LEU A 227 -12.27 9.19 -5.56
CA LEU A 227 -13.46 9.14 -6.40
C LEU A 227 -14.41 10.29 -6.07
N ASN A 228 -15.08 10.78 -7.11
CA ASN A 228 -16.19 11.70 -6.95
C ASN A 228 -17.41 10.96 -6.39
N ARG A 229 -18.36 11.69 -5.78
CA ARG A 229 -19.55 11.11 -5.12
C ARG A 229 -20.36 10.14 -6.00
N VAL A 230 -20.48 10.41 -7.30
CA VAL A 230 -21.19 9.53 -8.25
C VAL A 230 -20.43 8.23 -8.49
N ASP A 231 -19.12 8.34 -8.72
CA ASP A 231 -18.25 7.19 -8.97
C ASP A 231 -18.08 6.35 -7.70
N LEU A 232 -17.99 6.98 -6.53
CA LEU A 232 -17.91 6.30 -5.23
C LEU A 232 -19.12 5.41 -5.00
N LYS A 233 -20.34 5.90 -5.29
CA LYS A 233 -21.54 5.07 -5.21
C LYS A 233 -21.46 3.87 -6.15
N LYS A 234 -21.17 4.13 -7.43
CA LYS A 234 -21.20 3.11 -8.48
C LYS A 234 -20.12 2.04 -8.31
N LYS A 235 -18.90 2.45 -7.93
CA LYS A 235 -17.71 1.58 -7.93
C LYS A 235 -17.37 0.97 -6.57
N ILE A 236 -17.78 1.58 -5.46
CA ILE A 236 -17.45 1.09 -4.11
C ILE A 236 -18.72 0.68 -3.37
N ILE A 237 -19.69 1.59 -3.20
CA ILE A 237 -20.87 1.33 -2.34
C ILE A 237 -21.78 0.26 -2.95
N SER A 238 -21.96 0.27 -4.27
CA SER A 238 -22.81 -0.68 -5.00
C SER A 238 -22.06 -1.91 -5.52
N ALA A 239 -20.75 -2.03 -5.26
CA ALA A 239 -19.97 -3.18 -5.70
C ALA A 239 -20.28 -4.40 -4.81
N PRO A 240 -20.74 -5.53 -5.38
CA PRO A 240 -21.13 -6.71 -4.59
C PRO A 240 -19.97 -7.28 -3.77
N GLU A 241 -18.75 -7.23 -4.29
CA GLU A 241 -17.53 -7.72 -3.63
C GLU A 241 -17.20 -6.91 -2.36
N VAL A 242 -17.44 -5.59 -2.41
CA VAL A 242 -17.29 -4.73 -1.24
C VAL A 242 -18.40 -5.01 -0.25
N ILE A 243 -19.65 -5.15 -0.71
CA ILE A 243 -20.82 -5.46 0.13
C ILE A 243 -20.65 -6.77 0.89
N SER A 244 -20.04 -7.80 0.27
CA SER A 244 -19.81 -9.07 0.96
C SER A 244 -18.71 -9.00 2.03
N ALA A 245 -17.70 -8.14 1.85
CA ALA A 245 -16.59 -7.98 2.81
C ALA A 245 -16.84 -6.92 3.89
N LEU A 246 -17.80 -6.00 3.67
CA LEU A 246 -18.18 -4.93 4.60
C LEU A 246 -18.58 -5.38 6.02
N PRO A 247 -19.24 -6.54 6.25
CA PRO A 247 -19.58 -7.00 7.60
C PRO A 247 -18.36 -7.25 8.50
N GLU A 248 -17.22 -7.62 7.92
CA GLU A 248 -15.98 -7.87 8.65
C GLU A 248 -15.23 -6.57 8.97
N LEU A 249 -15.57 -5.47 8.28
CA LEU A 249 -14.90 -4.16 8.37
C LEU A 249 -15.91 -3.01 8.55
N PRO A 250 -16.63 -2.94 9.69
CA PRO A 250 -17.71 -1.98 9.91
C PRO A 250 -17.23 -0.51 9.90
N THR A 251 -16.00 -0.26 10.32
CA THR A 251 -15.37 1.09 10.35
C THR A 251 -15.27 1.73 8.98
N LEU A 252 -14.96 0.92 7.95
CA LEU A 252 -14.88 1.38 6.56
C LEU A 252 -16.27 1.62 5.98
N ALA A 253 -17.22 0.74 6.30
CA ALA A 253 -18.62 0.89 5.93
C ALA A 253 -19.16 2.24 6.38
N ASP A 254 -18.96 2.54 7.66
CA ASP A 254 -19.43 3.77 8.29
C ASP A 254 -18.74 4.98 7.68
N THR A 255 -17.44 4.92 7.41
CA THR A 255 -16.70 6.04 6.81
C THR A 255 -17.25 6.39 5.41
N THR A 256 -17.40 5.38 4.54
CA THR A 256 -17.86 5.62 3.15
C THR A 256 -19.35 5.99 3.11
N LYS A 257 -20.19 5.33 3.91
CA LYS A 257 -21.64 5.58 3.94
C LYS A 257 -21.97 6.93 4.56
N ASN A 258 -21.37 7.29 5.69
CA ASN A 258 -21.61 8.58 6.34
C ASN A 258 -21.18 9.76 5.46
N LEU A 259 -20.06 9.62 4.72
CA LEU A 259 -19.64 10.61 3.73
C LEU A 259 -20.63 10.75 2.58
N TYR A 260 -21.17 9.63 2.08
CA TYR A 260 -22.15 9.63 0.98
C TYR A 260 -23.51 10.21 1.40
N ASP A 261 -24.00 9.85 2.59
CA ASP A 261 -25.28 10.27 3.16
C ASP A 261 -25.21 11.66 3.82
N CYS A 262 -24.04 12.31 3.83
CA CYS A 262 -23.78 13.64 4.41
C CYS A 262 -23.97 13.73 5.94
N HIS A 263 -23.74 12.65 6.68
CA HIS A 263 -23.73 12.64 8.15
C HIS A 263 -22.31 12.92 8.67
N TYR A 264 -21.94 14.20 8.75
CA TYR A 264 -20.55 14.62 8.99
C TYR A 264 -20.06 14.40 10.44
N ASP A 265 -20.97 14.49 11.41
CA ASP A 265 -20.74 14.17 12.81
C ASP A 265 -20.21 12.73 13.01
N LYS A 266 -20.94 11.76 12.46
CA LYS A 266 -20.57 10.34 12.51
C LYS A 266 -19.35 10.05 11.64
N PHE A 267 -19.19 10.78 10.54
CA PHE A 267 -18.02 10.66 9.68
C PHE A 267 -16.72 11.03 10.41
N PHE A 268 -16.70 12.07 11.24
CA PHE A 268 -15.49 12.44 12.01
C PHE A 268 -15.11 11.38 13.04
N VAL A 269 -16.11 10.78 13.71
CA VAL A 269 -15.89 9.66 14.63
C VAL A 269 -15.35 8.45 13.87
N ALA A 270 -15.98 8.09 12.74
CA ALA A 270 -15.54 6.96 11.92
C ALA A 270 -14.11 7.17 11.36
N LEU A 271 -13.78 8.40 10.94
CA LEU A 271 -12.44 8.75 10.44
C LEU A 271 -11.37 8.64 11.53
N ALA A 272 -11.68 9.04 12.76
CA ALA A 272 -10.76 8.88 13.89
C ALA A 272 -10.53 7.40 14.22
N THR A 273 -11.59 6.58 14.21
CA THR A 273 -11.47 5.13 14.39
C THR A 273 -10.65 4.49 13.27
N LEU A 274 -10.91 4.87 12.01
CA LEU A 274 -10.18 4.39 10.83
C LEU A 274 -8.67 4.69 10.90
N GLU A 275 -8.31 5.89 11.36
CA GLU A 275 -6.92 6.28 11.56
C GLU A 275 -6.21 5.33 12.53
N GLN A 276 -6.85 5.02 13.65
CA GLN A 276 -6.28 4.16 14.70
C GLN A 276 -6.24 2.68 14.31
N THR A 277 -7.26 2.17 13.61
CA THR A 277 -7.37 0.73 13.32
C THR A 277 -6.67 0.29 12.04
N HIS A 278 -6.68 1.10 10.98
CA HIS A 278 -6.16 0.68 9.67
C HIS A 278 -4.96 1.50 9.20
N LEU A 279 -4.92 2.82 9.45
CA LEU A 279 -3.87 3.68 8.90
C LEU A 279 -2.58 3.61 9.71
N LEU A 280 -2.65 3.82 11.02
CA LEU A 280 -1.46 3.83 11.89
C LEU A 280 -0.81 2.44 12.07
N PRO A 281 -1.57 1.33 12.17
CA PRO A 281 -0.96 0.02 12.27
C PRO A 281 -0.27 -0.39 10.97
N SER A 282 -0.83 -0.04 9.81
CA SER A 282 -0.28 -0.46 8.51
C SER A 282 1.07 0.18 8.21
N ARG A 283 2.10 -0.64 7.98
CA ARG A 283 3.45 -0.20 7.59
C ARG A 283 3.44 0.70 6.35
N LEU A 284 2.55 0.43 5.40
CA LEU A 284 2.47 1.15 4.13
C LEU A 284 1.75 2.50 4.26
N LEU A 285 0.72 2.57 5.10
CA LEU A 285 -0.13 3.76 5.22
C LEU A 285 0.26 4.67 6.39
N ALA A 286 0.98 4.17 7.40
CA ALA A 286 1.35 4.95 8.58
C ALA A 286 2.10 6.26 8.26
N PRO A 287 3.09 6.30 7.33
CA PRO A 287 3.73 7.56 6.94
C PRO A 287 2.77 8.57 6.30
N HIS A 288 1.67 8.06 5.70
CA HIS A 288 0.69 8.85 4.95
C HIS A 288 -0.60 9.10 5.74
N ALA A 289 -0.73 8.62 6.98
CA ALA A 289 -1.95 8.73 7.77
C ALA A 289 -2.39 10.19 7.95
N ARG A 290 -1.45 11.08 8.34
CA ARG A 290 -1.72 12.53 8.50
C ARG A 290 -2.19 13.19 7.21
N PHE A 291 -1.68 12.73 6.07
CA PHE A 291 -2.14 13.21 4.78
C PHE A 291 -3.56 12.75 4.51
N TYR A 292 -3.82 11.46 4.67
CA TYR A 292 -5.13 10.88 4.43
C TYR A 292 -6.22 11.60 5.24
N VAL A 293 -6.03 11.74 6.55
CA VAL A 293 -7.00 12.42 7.44
C VAL A 293 -7.24 13.86 7.02
N ARG A 294 -6.16 14.60 6.71
CA ARG A 294 -6.27 16.00 6.27
C ARG A 294 -7.06 16.13 4.97
N GLU A 295 -6.78 15.28 3.99
CA GLU A 295 -7.46 15.32 2.69
C GLU A 295 -8.94 14.91 2.82
N MET A 296 -9.24 13.91 3.65
CA MET A 296 -10.62 13.51 3.95
C MET A 296 -11.44 14.62 4.60
N ARG A 297 -10.83 15.40 5.51
CA ARG A 297 -11.48 16.59 6.10
C ARG A 297 -11.75 17.66 5.05
N ILE A 298 -10.77 17.95 4.18
CA ILE A 298 -10.96 18.90 3.07
C ILE A 298 -12.11 18.46 2.17
N LEU A 299 -12.21 17.18 1.83
CA LEU A 299 -13.30 16.65 1.01
C LEU A 299 -14.67 16.84 1.69
N ALA A 300 -14.78 16.53 2.98
CA ALA A 300 -16.02 16.70 3.73
C ALA A 300 -16.45 18.18 3.81
N TYR A 301 -15.51 19.09 4.11
CA TYR A 301 -15.79 20.53 4.10
C TYR A 301 -16.16 21.04 2.71
N ALA A 302 -15.42 20.63 1.68
CA ALA A 302 -15.71 21.02 0.29
C ALA A 302 -17.10 20.54 -0.15
N GLN A 303 -17.50 19.31 0.24
CA GLN A 303 -18.81 18.76 -0.08
C GLN A 303 -19.95 19.57 0.55
N LEU A 304 -19.83 19.95 1.83
CA LEU A 304 -20.85 20.78 2.47
C LEU A 304 -20.89 22.19 1.86
N LEU A 305 -19.73 22.83 1.69
CA LEU A 305 -19.63 24.19 1.15
C LEU A 305 -20.08 24.26 -0.32
N GLN A 306 -19.97 23.18 -1.10
CA GLN A 306 -20.44 23.18 -2.49
C GLN A 306 -21.96 23.40 -2.60
N SER A 307 -22.74 22.99 -1.60
CA SER A 307 -24.20 23.08 -1.61
C SER A 307 -24.74 24.47 -1.21
N TYR A 308 -23.97 25.28 -0.48
CA TYR A 308 -24.43 26.54 0.11
C TYR A 308 -23.59 27.74 -0.38
N SER A 309 -24.23 28.89 -0.60
CA SER A 309 -23.50 30.12 -0.95
C SER A 309 -22.87 30.78 0.28
N SER A 310 -23.62 30.83 1.38
CA SER A 310 -23.19 31.31 2.69
C SER A 310 -23.73 30.38 3.78
N LEU A 311 -22.99 30.24 4.88
CA LEU A 311 -23.36 29.40 6.01
C LEU A 311 -22.82 30.01 7.31
N THR A 312 -23.56 29.91 8.42
CA THR A 312 -23.04 30.34 9.72
C THR A 312 -22.03 29.34 10.28
N LEU A 313 -21.02 29.83 10.99
CA LEU A 313 -20.02 29.00 11.66
C LEU A 313 -20.65 28.06 12.69
N ASP A 314 -21.69 28.50 13.40
CA ASP A 314 -22.43 27.68 14.37
C ASP A 314 -23.12 26.49 13.71
N SER A 315 -23.78 26.72 12.57
CA SER A 315 -24.45 25.63 11.84
C SER A 315 -23.43 24.64 11.28
N LEU A 316 -22.28 25.12 10.82
CA LEU A 316 -21.22 24.24 10.33
C LEU A 316 -20.61 23.43 11.49
N ALA A 317 -20.31 24.07 12.62
CA ALA A 317 -19.82 23.41 13.82
C ALA A 317 -20.80 22.32 14.31
N HIS A 318 -22.10 22.61 14.33
CA HIS A 318 -23.12 21.64 14.71
C HIS A 318 -23.22 20.47 13.73
N ALA A 319 -23.16 20.73 12.41
CA ALA A 319 -23.22 19.66 11.40
C ALA A 319 -22.05 18.68 11.49
N PHE A 320 -20.85 19.16 11.85
CA PHE A 320 -19.65 18.34 12.04
C PHE A 320 -19.47 17.82 13.48
N GLY A 321 -20.32 18.24 14.43
CA GLY A 321 -20.24 17.83 15.84
C GLY A 321 -18.98 18.35 16.57
N VAL A 322 -18.45 19.51 16.17
CA VAL A 322 -17.21 20.10 16.70
C VAL A 322 -17.45 21.51 17.22
N THR A 323 -16.46 22.10 17.89
CA THR A 323 -16.54 23.50 18.35
C THR A 323 -16.29 24.49 17.22
N VAL A 324 -16.85 25.70 17.36
CA VAL A 324 -16.67 26.80 16.40
C VAL A 324 -15.19 27.17 16.25
N ASP A 325 -14.44 27.22 17.35
CA ASP A 325 -13.01 27.52 17.34
C ASP A 325 -12.20 26.45 16.58
N PHE A 326 -12.61 25.18 16.65
CA PHE A 326 -11.94 24.10 15.92
C PHE A 326 -12.13 24.26 14.41
N VAL A 327 -13.37 24.52 13.99
CA VAL A 327 -13.73 24.77 12.60
C VAL A 327 -13.00 25.98 12.03
N ASP A 328 -12.99 27.09 12.75
CA ASP A 328 -12.34 28.32 12.32
C ASP A 328 -10.82 28.12 12.10
N ASN A 329 -10.17 27.41 13.03
CA ASN A 329 -8.75 27.05 12.91
C ASN A 329 -8.45 26.09 11.75
N GLU A 330 -9.34 25.13 11.43
CA GLU A 330 -9.14 24.23 10.29
C GLU A 330 -9.42 24.91 8.95
N LEU A 331 -10.55 25.59 8.84
CA LEU A 331 -10.93 26.28 7.60
C LEU A 331 -9.92 27.38 7.25
N SER A 332 -9.47 28.17 8.22
CA SER A 332 -8.43 29.19 7.97
C SER A 332 -7.14 28.60 7.38
N ARG A 333 -6.67 27.46 7.89
CA ARG A 333 -5.50 26.74 7.34
C ARG A 333 -5.75 26.24 5.92
N PHE A 334 -6.92 25.67 5.66
CA PHE A 334 -7.25 25.14 4.33
C PHE A 334 -7.48 26.23 3.28
N ILE A 335 -8.08 27.35 3.67
CA ILE A 335 -8.26 28.52 2.82
C ILE A 335 -6.90 29.17 2.53
N ALA A 336 -6.05 29.35 3.54
CA ALA A 336 -4.69 29.88 3.36
C ALA A 336 -3.84 29.00 2.43
N SER A 337 -4.02 27.68 2.50
CA SER A 337 -3.37 26.74 1.58
C SER A 337 -3.98 26.69 0.17
N GLY A 338 -5.08 27.43 -0.08
CA GLY A 338 -5.79 27.45 -1.35
C GLY A 338 -6.49 26.14 -1.70
N ARG A 339 -6.77 25.28 -0.72
CA ARG A 339 -7.42 23.97 -0.91
C ARG A 339 -8.94 24.04 -0.79
N LEU A 340 -9.45 25.05 -0.08
CA LEU A 340 -10.87 25.38 0.02
C LEU A 340 -11.10 26.79 -0.53
N HIS A 341 -12.08 26.95 -1.41
CA HIS A 341 -12.46 28.25 -1.98
C HIS A 341 -13.61 28.87 -1.18
N ALA A 342 -13.27 29.36 0.01
CA ALA A 342 -14.20 30.04 0.89
C ALA A 342 -13.50 31.20 1.61
N THR A 343 -14.29 32.15 2.11
CA THR A 343 -13.85 33.28 2.94
C THR A 343 -14.63 33.25 4.24
N ILE A 344 -13.93 33.53 5.35
CA ILE A 344 -14.53 33.53 6.69
C ILE A 344 -14.68 34.98 7.13
N ASP A 345 -15.91 35.39 7.43
CA ASP A 345 -16.21 36.61 8.17
C ASP A 345 -16.44 36.26 9.64
N ARG A 346 -15.42 36.52 10.47
CA ARG A 346 -15.48 36.25 11.91
C ARG A 346 -16.40 37.20 12.67
N VAL A 347 -16.63 38.42 12.17
CA VAL A 347 -17.45 39.43 12.87
C VAL A 347 -18.92 39.04 12.79
N HIS A 348 -19.36 38.63 11.59
CA HIS A 348 -20.73 38.18 11.38
C HIS A 348 -20.91 36.66 11.61
N GLY A 349 -19.82 35.92 11.80
CA GLY A 349 -19.83 34.48 12.03
C GLY A 349 -20.28 33.69 10.79
N VAL A 350 -19.98 34.17 9.59
CA VAL A 350 -20.44 33.60 8.32
C VAL A 350 -19.25 33.13 7.48
N VAL A 351 -19.41 31.97 6.85
CA VAL A 351 -18.52 31.45 5.82
C VAL A 351 -19.19 31.65 4.47
N GLU A 352 -18.54 32.41 3.60
CA GLU A 352 -18.99 32.64 2.22
C GLU A 352 -18.16 31.77 1.28
N THR A 353 -18.82 31.16 0.30
CA THR A 353 -18.14 30.31 -0.68
C THR A 353 -17.84 31.12 -1.93
N ASN A 354 -16.59 31.08 -2.37
CA ASN A 354 -16.18 31.70 -3.61
C ASN A 354 -16.08 30.60 -4.68
N ARG A 355 -16.84 30.74 -5.77
CA ARG A 355 -16.78 29.80 -6.90
C ARG A 355 -15.91 30.42 -7.99
N PRO A 356 -14.59 30.14 -8.01
CA PRO A 356 -13.75 30.65 -9.08
C PRO A 356 -14.25 30.12 -10.43
N ALA A 357 -14.33 31.00 -11.41
CA ALA A 357 -14.66 30.60 -12.77
C ALA A 357 -13.66 29.56 -13.27
N LEU A 358 -14.14 28.56 -14.02
CA LEU A 358 -13.31 27.45 -14.52
C LEU A 358 -12.05 27.94 -15.26
N LYS A 359 -12.17 29.04 -16.01
CA LYS A 359 -11.05 29.67 -16.72
C LYS A 359 -9.95 30.14 -15.76
N ASN A 360 -10.30 30.79 -14.67
CA ASN A 360 -9.31 31.29 -13.70
C ASN A 360 -8.56 30.13 -13.05
N ALA A 361 -9.27 29.07 -12.64
CA ALA A 361 -8.65 27.86 -12.08
C ALA A 361 -7.71 27.17 -13.09
N GLN A 362 -8.09 27.11 -14.37
CA GLN A 362 -7.24 26.56 -15.43
C GLN A 362 -6.01 27.43 -15.67
N THR A 363 -6.16 28.75 -15.73
CA THR A 363 -5.04 29.70 -15.90
C THR A 363 -4.05 29.58 -14.74
N ASP A 364 -4.52 29.55 -13.50
CA ASP A 364 -3.65 29.36 -12.33
C ASP A 364 -2.89 28.03 -12.37
N THR A 365 -3.56 26.96 -12.83
CA THR A 365 -2.93 25.65 -13.00
C THR A 365 -1.83 25.69 -14.06
N VAL A 366 -2.07 26.37 -15.18
CA VAL A 366 -1.08 26.53 -16.25
C VAL A 366 0.10 27.36 -15.78
N ILE A 367 -0.13 28.45 -15.06
CA ILE A 367 0.93 29.30 -14.51
C ILE A 367 1.81 28.49 -13.54
N ARG A 368 1.21 27.77 -12.58
CA ARG A 368 1.96 26.95 -11.62
C ARG A 368 2.78 25.84 -12.28
N LYS A 369 2.17 25.10 -13.22
CA LYS A 369 2.89 24.04 -13.94
C LYS A 369 3.97 24.60 -14.87
N GLY A 370 3.69 25.74 -15.50
CA GLY A 370 4.63 26.46 -16.35
C GLY A 370 5.86 26.91 -15.58
N ASP A 371 5.69 27.46 -14.38
CA ASP A 371 6.81 27.89 -13.53
C ASP A 371 7.70 26.71 -13.09
N ILE A 372 7.10 25.57 -12.71
CA ILE A 372 7.87 24.35 -12.40
C ILE A 372 8.70 23.88 -13.61
N LEU A 373 8.11 23.90 -14.81
CA LEU A 373 8.78 23.51 -16.04
C LEU A 373 9.93 24.48 -16.37
N LEU A 374 9.69 25.79 -16.31
CA LEU A 374 10.70 26.82 -16.57
C LEU A 374 11.89 26.68 -15.61
N ASN A 375 11.64 26.48 -14.32
CA ASN A 375 12.69 26.24 -13.34
C ASN A 375 13.50 24.96 -13.64
N SER A 376 12.84 23.90 -14.08
CA SER A 376 13.50 22.64 -14.46
C SER A 376 14.38 22.81 -15.68
N VAL A 377 13.88 23.51 -16.72
CA VAL A 377 14.64 23.83 -17.94
C VAL A 377 15.83 24.73 -17.63
N GLN A 378 15.65 25.75 -16.79
CA GLN A 378 16.74 26.64 -16.38
C GLN A 378 17.84 25.87 -15.63
N ARG A 379 17.47 24.92 -14.77
CA ARG A 379 18.42 24.06 -14.06
C ARG A 379 19.19 23.16 -15.03
N LEU A 380 18.50 22.55 -16.00
CA LEU A 380 19.15 21.73 -17.04
C LEU A 380 20.12 22.57 -17.89
N SER A 381 19.70 23.77 -18.30
CA SER A 381 20.54 24.67 -19.09
C SER A 381 21.82 25.06 -18.37
N LYS A 382 21.81 25.24 -17.04
CA LYS A 382 23.01 25.53 -16.24
C LYS A 382 23.96 24.34 -16.03
N VAL A 383 23.50 23.12 -16.32
CA VAL A 383 24.29 21.90 -16.17
C VAL A 383 24.89 21.49 -17.53
N LEU A 384 24.21 21.80 -18.63
CA LEU A 384 24.64 21.48 -19.99
C LEU A 384 25.59 22.53 -20.60
N TYR A 385 25.48 23.79 -20.18
CA TYR A 385 26.39 24.90 -20.52
C TYR A 385 27.08 25.39 -19.26
#